data_AF-A0A6A3PVB9-F1
#
_entry.id   AF-A0A6A3PVB9-F1
#
_cell.length_a   1.000
_cell.length_b   1.000
_cell.length_c   1.000
_cell.angle_alpha   90.00
_cell.angle_beta   90.00
_cell.angle_gamma   90.00
#
_symmetry.space_group_name_H-M   'P 1'
#
loop_
_entity.id
_entity.type
_entity.pdbx_description
1 polymer ?
#
loop_
_entity_poly.entity_id
_entity_poly.type
_entity_poly.pdbx_seq_one_letter_code
_entity_poly.pdbx_strand_id
1 'polypeptide(L)'
;MQDRLLEEFGIRVGVQTVRANLDGRCFTLKKTHRDNNYRNTPENKLKRQEFVIKLLQSYGWSKAGTRAVDFNTSSKGRNIHVIATISR
;
A
#
# COMPACT_ATOMS: atom_id res chain seq x y z
N MET A 1 5.09 -22.69 -15.22
CA MET A 1 4.03 -23.59 -14.70
C MET A 1 3.87 -24.80 -15.61
N GLN A 2 3.67 -24.60 -16.92
CA GLN A 2 3.65 -25.69 -17.90
C GLN A 2 4.95 -26.50 -17.90
N ASP A 3 6.10 -25.83 -17.97
CA ASP A 3 7.41 -26.52 -18.00
C ASP A 3 7.68 -27.31 -16.71
N ARG A 4 7.28 -26.75 -15.56
CA ARG A 4 7.38 -27.44 -14.27
C ARG A 4 6.54 -28.72 -14.20
N LEU A 5 5.38 -28.77 -14.86
CA LEU A 5 4.55 -29.98 -14.89
C LEU A 5 5.18 -31.10 -15.75
N LEU A 6 5.93 -30.71 -16.78
CA LEU A 6 6.69 -31.65 -17.60
C LEU A 6 7.92 -32.17 -16.83
N GLU A 7 8.64 -31.29 -16.15
CA GLU A 7 9.84 -31.65 -15.38
C GLU A 7 9.53 -32.51 -14.15
N GLU A 8 8.53 -32.13 -13.36
CA GLU A 8 8.22 -32.81 -12.09
C GLU A 8 7.39 -34.08 -12.28
N PHE A 9 6.50 -34.12 -13.28
CA PHE A 9 5.53 -35.21 -13.44
C PHE A 9 5.60 -35.92 -14.79
N GLY A 10 6.44 -35.47 -15.73
CA GLY A 10 6.52 -36.04 -17.07
C GLY A 10 5.29 -35.77 -17.94
N ILE A 11 4.39 -34.87 -17.51
CA ILE A 11 3.11 -34.63 -18.18
C ILE A 11 3.24 -33.40 -19.09
N ARG A 12 3.05 -33.61 -20.39
CA ARG A 12 2.99 -32.51 -21.36
C ARG A 12 1.56 -31.98 -21.46
N VAL A 13 1.32 -30.81 -20.86
CA VAL A 13 0.02 -30.12 -20.93
C VAL A 13 0.11 -28.85 -21.78
N GLY A 14 -1.00 -28.44 -22.39
CA GLY A 14 -1.11 -27.14 -23.05
C GLY A 14 -1.37 -26.00 -22.05
N VAL A 15 -1.00 -24.77 -22.41
CA VAL A 15 -1.27 -23.57 -21.59
C VAL A 15 -2.77 -23.41 -21.28
N GLN A 16 -3.63 -23.74 -22.25
CA GLN A 16 -5.09 -23.69 -22.08
C GLN A 16 -5.60 -24.69 -21.03
N THR A 17 -5.01 -25.89 -20.96
CA THR A 17 -5.35 -26.90 -19.95
C THR A 17 -5.01 -26.40 -18.55
N VAL A 18 -3.84 -25.77 -18.39
CA VAL A 18 -3.42 -25.17 -17.11
C VAL A 18 -4.39 -24.04 -16.72
N ARG A 19 -4.76 -23.19 -17.67
CA ARG A 19 -5.72 -22.09 -17.44
C ARG A 19 -7.09 -22.62 -17.02
N ALA A 20 -7.66 -23.58 -17.74
CA ALA A 20 -8.98 -24.15 -17.42
C ALA A 20 -9.04 -24.77 -16.01
N ASN A 21 -7.98 -25.47 -15.60
CA ASN A 21 -7.88 -26.01 -14.24
C ASN A 21 -7.79 -24.90 -13.17
N LEU A 22 -7.05 -23.83 -13.42
CA LEU A 22 -6.96 -22.68 -12.51
C LEU A 22 -8.30 -21.93 -12.42
N ASP A 23 -8.98 -21.73 -13.56
CA ASP A 23 -10.29 -21.10 -13.64
C ASP A 23 -11.35 -21.93 -12.88
N GLY A 24 -11.36 -23.27 -13.05
CA GLY A 24 -12.25 -24.18 -12.32
C GLY A 24 -11.99 -24.24 -10.81
N ARG A 25 -10.78 -23.89 -10.38
CA ARG A 25 -10.41 -23.72 -8.96
C ARG A 25 -10.62 -22.29 -8.46
N CYS A 26 -11.24 -21.42 -9.26
CA CYS A 26 -11.51 -20.02 -8.97
C CYS A 26 -10.26 -19.18 -8.69
N PHE A 27 -9.09 -19.57 -9.21
CA PHE A 27 -7.89 -18.73 -9.13
C PHE A 27 -7.94 -17.64 -10.20
N THR A 28 -7.84 -16.38 -9.79
CA THR A 28 -7.68 -15.25 -10.72
C THR A 28 -6.22 -14.86 -10.85
N LEU A 29 -5.71 -14.79 -12.09
CA LEU A 29 -4.40 -14.22 -12.35
C LEU A 29 -4.40 -12.72 -12.01
N LYS A 30 -3.59 -12.30 -11.03
CA LYS A 30 -3.38 -10.90 -10.69
C LYS A 30 -2.02 -10.45 -11.20
N LYS A 31 -1.94 -9.20 -11.67
CA LYS A 31 -0.65 -8.58 -12.00
C LYS A 31 0.15 -8.42 -10.70
N THR A 32 1.38 -8.91 -10.68
CA THR A 32 2.31 -8.67 -9.56
C THR A 32 2.75 -7.21 -9.57
N HIS A 33 2.51 -6.50 -8.48
CA HIS A 33 3.04 -5.15 -8.30
C HIS A 33 4.55 -5.24 -8.03
N ARG A 34 5.37 -4.62 -8.88
CA ARG A 34 6.82 -4.53 -8.64
C ARG A 34 7.05 -3.54 -7.51
N ASP A 35 7.65 -4.00 -6.42
CA ASP A 35 8.03 -3.15 -5.30
C ASP A 35 9.55 -2.98 -5.24
N ASN A 36 10.00 -1.84 -4.72
CA ASN A 36 11.42 -1.53 -4.63
C ASN A 36 12.03 -2.22 -3.39
N ASN A 37 13.08 -3.02 -3.59
CA ASN A 37 13.73 -3.78 -2.51
C ASN A 37 14.24 -2.90 -1.35
N TYR A 38 14.60 -1.65 -1.62
CA TYR A 38 15.11 -0.75 -0.59
C TYR A 38 14.03 -0.19 0.35
N ARG A 39 12.73 -0.39 0.05
CA ARG A 39 11.60 0.16 0.82
C ARG A 39 11.54 -0.37 2.26
N ASN A 40 11.99 -1.61 2.48
CA ASN A 40 11.96 -2.29 3.77
C ASN A 40 13.31 -2.34 4.50
N THR A 41 14.32 -1.61 4.01
CA THR A 41 15.58 -1.43 4.73
C THR A 41 15.33 -0.80 6.11
N PRO A 42 16.13 -1.15 7.14
CA PRO A 42 15.97 -0.57 8.48
C PRO A 42 16.02 0.97 8.46
N GLU A 43 16.90 1.54 7.63
CA GLU A 43 17.05 2.98 7.44
C GLU A 43 15.76 3.64 6.91
N ASN A 44 15.16 3.09 5.85
CA ASN A 44 13.94 3.67 5.28
C ASN A 44 12.69 3.40 6.14
N LYS A 45 12.73 2.40 7.02
CA LYS A 45 11.71 2.24 8.07
C LYS A 45 11.83 3.36 9.11
N LEU A 46 13.05 3.66 9.56
CA LEU A 46 13.30 4.74 10.51
C LEU A 46 12.91 6.10 9.94
N LYS A 47 13.32 6.43 8.71
CA LYS A 47 12.94 7.68 8.04
C LYS A 47 11.43 7.87 7.93
N ARG A 48 10.68 6.79 7.64
CA ARG A 48 9.20 6.83 7.60
C ARG A 48 8.62 7.07 8.99
N GLN A 49 9.15 6.43 10.02
CA GLN A 49 8.71 6.64 11.39
C GLN A 49 8.97 8.08 11.84
N GLU A 50 10.17 8.62 11.61
CA GLU A 50 10.51 10.00 11.95
C GLU A 50 9.64 11.01 11.20
N PHE A 51 9.40 10.77 9.91
CA PHE A 51 8.51 11.61 9.11
C PHE A 51 7.09 11.61 9.70
N VAL A 52 6.56 10.44 10.07
CA VAL A 52 5.25 10.33 10.71
C VAL A 52 5.26 11.06 12.06
N ILE A 53 6.25 10.85 12.93
CA ILE A 53 6.33 11.55 14.23
C ILE A 53 6.32 13.08 14.03
N LYS A 54 7.12 13.60 13.09
CA LYS A 54 7.13 15.05 12.78
C LYS A 54 5.78 15.54 12.30
N LEU A 55 5.11 14.77 11.43
CA LEU A 55 3.77 15.07 10.94
C LEU A 55 2.74 15.03 12.08
N LEU A 56 2.86 14.08 13.01
CA LEU A 56 1.97 13.97 14.18
C LEU A 56 2.21 15.09 15.20
N GLN A 57 3.43 15.62 15.28
CA GLN A 57 3.77 16.77 16.13
C GLN A 57 3.33 18.10 15.53
N SER A 58 3.27 18.22 14.20
CA SER A 58 2.89 19.44 13.49
C SER A 58 1.38 19.57 13.19
N TYR A 59 0.59 18.51 13.34
CA TYR A 59 -0.85 18.52 13.02
C TYR A 59 -1.70 17.95 14.16
N GLY A 60 -2.87 18.57 14.40
CA GLY A 60 -3.87 18.10 15.38
C GLY A 60 -4.61 16.84 14.91
N TRP A 61 -5.03 16.00 15.86
CA TRP A 61 -5.72 14.74 15.58
C TRP A 61 -7.22 14.84 15.83
N SER A 62 -7.98 14.06 15.07
CA SER A 62 -9.38 13.78 15.36
C SER A 62 -9.77 12.37 14.96
N LYS A 63 -10.82 11.83 15.59
CA LYS A 63 -11.41 10.54 15.22
C LYS A 63 -11.93 10.62 13.78
N ALA A 64 -11.86 9.52 13.03
CA ALA A 64 -12.43 9.46 11.69
C ALA A 64 -13.91 9.91 11.70
N GLY A 65 -14.26 10.90 10.87
CA GLY A 65 -15.58 11.54 10.86
C GLY A 65 -15.71 12.77 11.76
N THR A 66 -14.67 13.14 12.50
CA THR A 66 -14.64 14.35 13.36
C THR A 66 -13.52 15.28 12.92
N ARG A 67 -13.66 16.59 13.15
CA ARG A 67 -12.66 17.59 12.78
C ARG A 67 -11.58 17.68 13.85
N ALA A 68 -10.32 17.78 13.44
CA ALA A 68 -9.23 18.19 14.32
C ALA A 68 -9.38 19.70 14.51
N VAL A 69 -9.80 20.11 15.70
CA VAL A 69 -10.03 21.51 16.03
C VAL A 69 -8.81 22.00 16.79
N ASP A 70 -8.08 22.93 16.20
CA ASP A 70 -7.03 23.69 16.86
C ASP A 70 -7.67 24.94 17.50
N PHE A 71 -7.66 25.03 18.83
CA PHE A 71 -8.18 26.18 19.55
C PHE A 71 -7.09 27.25 19.64
N ASN A 72 -6.86 27.96 18.53
CA ASN A 72 -5.98 29.12 18.55
C ASN A 72 -6.58 30.22 19.44
N THR A 73 -5.80 30.71 20.41
CA THR A 73 -6.10 32.00 21.03
C THR A 73 -5.96 33.07 19.95
N SER A 74 -7.07 33.72 19.64
CA SER A 74 -7.20 34.60 18.49
C SER A 74 -6.14 35.71 18.49
N SER A 75 -5.46 35.90 17.36
CA SER A 75 -5.03 37.24 16.97
C SER A 75 -5.08 37.37 15.44
N LYS A 76 -6.19 37.91 14.95
CA LYS A 76 -6.40 38.55 13.64
C LYS A 76 -5.21 38.52 12.64
N GLY A 77 -4.97 37.39 11.97
CA GLY A 77 -3.96 37.26 10.92
C GLY A 77 -4.46 36.43 9.74
N ARG A 78 -3.91 36.65 8.53
CA ARG A 78 -4.32 36.00 7.27
C ARG A 78 -4.21 34.46 7.39
N ASN A 79 -5.36 33.79 7.46
CA ASN A 79 -5.46 32.34 7.59
C ASN A 79 -4.94 31.63 6.32
N ILE A 80 -3.94 30.77 6.45
CA ILE A 80 -3.51 29.86 5.38
C ILE A 80 -4.35 28.58 5.48
N HIS A 81 -5.13 28.30 4.44
CA HIS A 81 -5.95 27.09 4.36
C HIS A 81 -5.20 26.00 3.60
N VAL A 82 -4.91 24.88 4.26
CA VAL A 82 -4.27 23.70 3.64
C VAL A 82 -5.22 22.51 3.76
N ILE A 83 -5.54 21.87 2.63
CA ILE A 83 -6.30 20.62 2.56
C ILE A 83 -5.38 19.57 1.94
N ALA A 84 -5.20 18.44 2.63
CA ALA A 84 -4.42 17.30 2.14
C ALA A 84 -5.14 15.98 2.44
N THR A 85 -4.96 15.01 1.55
CA THR A 85 -5.58 13.68 1.63
C THR A 85 -4.48 12.61 1.58
N ILE A 86 -4.55 11.63 2.47
CA ILE A 86 -3.65 10.47 2.44
C ILE A 86 -4.50 9.22 2.21
N SER A 87 -4.20 8.49 1.13
CA SER A 87 -4.84 7.22 0.79
C SER A 87 -4.05 6.05 1.35
N ARG A 88 -4.77 5.01 1.78
CA ARG A 88 -4.27 3.80 2.43
C ARG A 88 -3.82 2.74 1.43
#